data_AF-A0A9J6GZZ0-F1
#
_entry.id   AF-A0A9J6GZZ0-F1
#
_cell.length_a   1.000
_cell.length_b   1.000
_cell.length_c   1.000
_cell.angle_alpha   90.00
_cell.angle_beta   90.00
_cell.angle_gamma   90.00
#
_symmetry.space_group_name_H-M   'P 1'
#
loop_
_entity.id
_entity.type
_entity.pdbx_description
1 polymer ?
#
loop_
_entity_poly.entity_id
_entity_poly.type
_entity_poly.pdbx_seq_one_letter_code
_entity_poly.pdbx_strand_id
1 'polypeptide(L)'
;MCEAEKADIAHILYECPELQPKAERQLSNQIEWETAVTSSEPETQIQAVDWALEVAMKQGPLATSRSQEEAHHYSNSMIVD
;
A
#
# COMPACT_ATOMS: atom_id res chain seq x y z
N MET A 1 -12.12 -2.17 -2.78
CA MET A 1 -11.06 -3.00 -3.41
C MET A 1 -9.74 -2.51 -2.88
N CYS A 2 -8.82 -3.42 -2.55
CA CYS A 2 -7.51 -3.07 -1.97
C CYS A 2 -6.47 -2.63 -2.98
N GLU A 3 -6.92 -2.45 -4.21
CA GLU A 3 -6.12 -2.08 -5.38
C GLU A 3 -6.26 -0.58 -5.70
N ALA A 4 -6.78 0.25 -4.79
CA ALA A 4 -7.07 1.65 -5.09
C ALA A 4 -5.80 2.42 -5.51
N GLU A 5 -5.93 3.37 -6.46
CA GLU A 5 -4.89 4.37 -6.81
C GLU A 5 -4.32 5.13 -5.58
N LYS A 6 -5.01 5.06 -4.44
CA LYS A 6 -4.66 5.69 -3.17
C LYS A 6 -4.91 4.73 -2.00
N ALA A 7 -4.29 3.55 -2.01
CA ALA A 7 -4.22 2.74 -0.80
C ALA A 7 -3.35 3.48 0.24
N ASP A 8 -3.93 4.48 0.90
CA ASP A 8 -3.32 5.13 2.04
C ASP A 8 -3.44 4.26 3.29
N ILE A 9 -2.76 4.66 4.37
CA ILE A 9 -2.70 3.89 5.61
C ILE A 9 -4.09 3.63 6.19
N ALA A 10 -5.00 4.61 6.13
CA ALA A 10 -6.35 4.44 6.65
C ALA A 10 -7.13 3.41 5.81
N HIS A 11 -7.05 3.52 4.48
CA HIS A 11 -7.65 2.55 3.56
C HIS A 11 -7.15 1.13 3.84
N ILE A 12 -5.83 0.96 3.98
CA ILE A 12 -5.22 -0.34 4.24
C ILE A 12 -5.71 -0.94 5.56
N LEU A 13 -5.73 -0.13 6.62
CA LEU A 13 -6.06 -0.61 7.97
C LEU A 13 -7.53 -0.96 8.13
N TYR A 14 -8.44 -0.25 7.48
CA TYR A 14 -9.89 -0.45 7.67
C TYR A 14 -10.55 -1.28 6.57
N GLU A 15 -10.00 -1.29 5.35
CA GLU A 15 -10.66 -1.90 4.20
C GLU A 15 -9.89 -3.08 3.60
N CYS A 16 -8.64 -3.32 4.02
CA CYS A 16 -7.74 -4.31 3.41
C CYS A 16 -7.14 -5.31 4.39
N PRO A 17 -7.92 -6.29 4.88
CA PRO A 17 -7.47 -7.28 5.85
C PRO A 17 -6.23 -8.08 5.38
N GLU A 18 -6.05 -8.29 4.09
CA GLU A 18 -4.90 -9.00 3.51
C GLU A 18 -3.59 -8.18 3.49
N LEU A 19 -3.69 -6.87 3.67
CA LEU A 19 -2.59 -5.92 3.74
C LEU A 19 -2.32 -5.42 5.17
N GLN A 20 -3.22 -5.72 6.11
CA GLN A 20 -3.04 -5.37 7.52
C GLN A 20 -1.73 -5.94 8.08
N PRO A 21 -1.07 -5.21 8.99
CA PRO A 21 0.13 -5.71 9.64
C PRO A 21 -0.22 -6.88 10.56
N LYS A 22 0.76 -7.76 10.77
CA LYS A 22 0.63 -8.83 11.76
C LYS A 22 0.40 -8.23 13.15
N ALA A 23 -0.46 -8.86 13.96
CA ALA A 23 -0.82 -8.37 15.29
C ALA A 23 0.40 -8.15 16.22
N GLU A 24 1.47 -8.92 16.03
CA GLU A 24 2.74 -8.81 16.78
C GLU A 24 3.52 -7.50 16.56
N ARG A 25 3.24 -6.76 15.47
CA ARG A 25 3.98 -5.53 15.12
C ARG A 25 3.43 -4.25 15.76
N GLN A 26 2.26 -4.29 16.41
CA GLN A 26 1.61 -3.10 16.97
C GLN A 26 1.50 -1.94 15.96
N LEU A 27 1.02 -2.25 14.75
CA LEU A 27 0.79 -1.28 13.67
C LEU A 27 -0.69 -1.28 13.24
N SER A 28 -1.59 -1.66 14.13
CA SER A 28 -2.99 -2.00 13.85
C SER A 28 -3.90 -0.80 13.61
N ASN A 29 -3.42 0.41 13.88
CA ASN A 29 -4.14 1.66 13.65
C ASN A 29 -3.18 2.78 13.19
N GLN A 30 -3.76 3.89 12.76
CA GLN A 30 -2.99 5.02 12.23
C GLN A 30 -2.04 5.63 13.27
N ILE A 31 -2.47 5.75 14.53
CA ILE A 31 -1.65 6.35 15.61
C ILE A 31 -0.44 5.48 15.89
N GLU A 32 -0.63 4.16 15.95
CA GLU A 32 0.45 3.18 16.12
C GLU A 32 1.47 3.27 14.99
N TRP A 33 1.00 3.38 13.74
CA TRP A 33 1.88 3.57 12.60
C TRP A 33 2.66 4.89 12.65
N GLU A 34 1.97 6.01 12.92
CA GLU A 34 2.60 7.33 13.05
C GLU A 34 3.63 7.37 14.19
N THR A 35 3.34 6.70 15.30
CA THR A 35 4.26 6.53 16.43
C THR A 35 5.47 5.71 16.01
N ALA A 36 5.27 4.62 15.28
CA ALA A 36 6.35 3.74 14.86
C ALA A 36 7.32 4.42 13.88
N VAL A 37 6.81 5.21 12.91
CA VAL A 37 7.66 5.94 11.95
C VAL A 37 8.38 7.14 12.58
N THR A 38 7.86 7.69 13.67
CA THR A 38 8.48 8.81 14.41
C THR A 38 9.28 8.38 15.64
N SER A 39 9.26 7.08 15.98
CA SER A 39 9.93 6.51 17.16
C SER A 39 11.44 6.77 17.11
N SER A 40 12.05 6.99 18.27
CA SER A 40 13.51 6.99 18.41
C SER A 40 14.11 5.58 18.54
N GLU A 41 13.27 4.55 18.67
CA GLU A 41 13.68 3.17 18.78
C GLU A 41 13.85 2.55 17.38
N PRO A 42 15.07 2.11 17.00
CA PRO A 42 15.33 1.62 15.65
C PRO A 42 14.51 0.37 15.29
N GLU A 43 14.25 -0.51 16.24
CA GLU A 43 13.48 -1.73 16.02
C GLU A 43 12.04 -1.42 15.59
N THR A 44 11.40 -0.45 16.25
CA THR A 44 10.04 0.00 15.91
C THR A 44 9.99 0.61 14.51
N GLN A 45 10.99 1.43 14.16
CA GLN A 45 11.09 2.01 12.81
C GLN A 45 11.26 0.92 11.74
N ILE A 46 12.11 -0.08 12.01
CA ILE A 46 12.33 -1.22 11.09
C ILE A 46 11.01 -1.96 10.86
N GLN A 47 10.24 -2.25 11.92
CA GLN A 47 8.96 -2.93 11.79
C GLN A 47 7.96 -2.16 10.91
N ALA A 48 7.92 -0.83 11.03
CA ALA A 48 7.08 0.02 10.19
C ALA A 48 7.51 0.01 8.72
N VAL A 49 8.82 0.08 8.46
CA VAL A 49 9.40 0.03 7.10
C VAL A 49 9.18 -1.34 6.47
N ASP A 50 9.44 -2.43 7.19
CA ASP A 50 9.26 -3.80 6.70
C ASP A 50 7.81 -4.05 6.29
N TRP A 51 6.85 -3.61 7.10
CA TRP A 51 5.44 -3.71 6.74
C TRP A 51 5.09 -2.87 5.50
N ALA A 52 5.58 -1.64 5.40
CA ALA A 52 5.36 -0.79 4.23
C ALA A 52 5.91 -1.44 2.94
N LEU A 53 7.07 -2.10 3.02
CA LEU A 53 7.66 -2.86 1.91
C LEU A 53 6.80 -4.07 1.54
N GLU A 54 6.29 -4.83 2.51
CA GLU A 54 5.39 -5.96 2.25
C GLU A 54 4.12 -5.53 1.52
N VAL A 55 3.53 -4.40 1.93
CA VAL A 55 2.37 -3.81 1.24
C VAL A 55 2.74 -3.42 -0.19
N ALA A 56 3.86 -2.71 -0.39
CA ALA A 56 4.32 -2.30 -1.71
C ALA A 56 4.58 -3.51 -2.63
N MET A 57 5.15 -4.59 -2.12
CA MET A 57 5.39 -5.82 -2.90
C MET A 57 4.10 -6.50 -3.35
N LYS A 58 3.08 -6.52 -2.48
CA LYS A 58 1.76 -7.09 -2.83
C LYS A 58 1.02 -6.23 -3.85
N GLN A 59 1.15 -4.91 -3.73
CA GLN A 59 0.45 -3.94 -4.59
C GLN A 59 1.19 -3.66 -5.91
N GLY A 60 2.50 -3.85 -5.96
CA GLY A 60 3.35 -3.54 -7.12
C GLY A 60 2.90 -4.21 -8.43
N PRO A 61 2.63 -5.53 -8.46
CA PRO A 61 2.10 -6.19 -9.65
C PRO A 61 0.76 -5.62 -10.11
N LEU A 62 -0.15 -5.32 -9.17
CA LEU A 62 -1.49 -4.78 -9.44
C LEU A 62 -1.43 -3.35 -10.00
N ALA A 63 -0.54 -2.51 -9.44
CA ALA A 63 -0.28 -1.18 -9.97
C ALA A 63 0.33 -1.24 -11.38
N THR A 64 1.25 -2.18 -11.61
CA THR A 64 1.90 -2.37 -12.91
C THR A 64 0.89 -2.84 -13.98
N SER A 65 0.08 -3.85 -13.70
CA SER A 65 -0.92 -4.35 -14.65
C SER A 65 -1.96 -3.30 -15.02
N ARG A 66 -2.45 -2.50 -14.06
CA ARG A 66 -3.35 -1.38 -14.36
C ARG A 66 -2.70 -0.31 -15.20
N SER A 67 -1.46 0.09 -14.87
CA SER A 67 -0.74 1.09 -15.68
C SER A 67 -0.57 0.64 -17.13
N GLN A 68 -0.45 -0.68 -17.36
CA GLN A 68 -0.44 -1.26 -18.71
C GLN A 68 -1.83 -1.18 -19.36
N GLU A 69 -2.90 -1.63 -18.68
CA GLU A 69 -4.28 -1.55 -19.20
C GLU A 69 -4.72 -0.13 -19.51
N GLU A 70 -4.44 0.83 -18.62
CA GLU A 70 -4.69 2.26 -18.83
C GLU A 70 -3.91 2.77 -20.04
N ALA A 71 -2.61 2.46 -20.14
CA ALA A 71 -1.80 2.84 -21.31
C ALA A 71 -2.36 2.25 -22.61
N HIS A 72 -2.85 1.00 -22.59
CA HIS A 72 -3.50 0.37 -23.74
C HIS A 72 -4.86 1.01 -24.08
N HIS A 73 -5.66 1.37 -23.08
CA HIS A 73 -6.94 2.03 -23.28
C HIS A 73 -6.76 3.44 -23.86
N TYR A 74 -5.79 4.21 -23.36
CA TYR A 74 -5.44 5.51 -23.93
C TYR A 74 -4.93 5.38 -25.36
N SER A 75 -4.07 4.40 -25.64
CA SER A 75 -3.53 4.17 -26.99
C SER A 75 -4.63 3.81 -28.00
N ASN A 76 -5.61 2.99 -27.63
CA ASN A 76 -6.74 2.65 -28.52
C ASN A 76 -7.73 3.80 -28.71
N SER A 77 -7.85 4.71 -27.74
CA SER A 77 -8.71 5.89 -27.86
C SER A 77 -8.16 6.97 -28.80
N MET A 78 -6.85 6.94 -29.10
CA MET A 78 -6.18 7.89 -30.01
C MET A 78 -6.08 7.41 -31.47
N ILE A 79 -6.52 6.18 -31.78
CA ILE A 79 -6.49 5.60 -33.13
C ILE A 79 -7.84 5.75 -33.86
N VAL A 80 -8.84 6.36 -33.21
CA VAL A 80 -10.15 6.63 -33.81
C VAL A 80 -10.22 8.10 -34.24
N ASP A 81 -9.52 8.45 -35.33
CA ASP A 81 -9.75 9.64 -36.17
C ASP A 81 -9.29 9.35 -37.61
#